data_AF-A0A9P1AEN9-F1
#
_entry.id   AF-A0A9P1AEN9-F1
#
_cell.length_a   1.000
_cell.length_b   1.000
_cell.length_c   1.000
_cell.angle_alpha   90.00
_cell.angle_beta   90.00
_cell.angle_gamma   90.00
#
_symmetry.space_group_name_H-M   'P 1'
#
loop_
_entity.id
_entity.type
_entity.pdbx_description
1 polymer ?
#
loop_
_entity_poly.entity_id
_entity_poly.type
_entity_poly.pdbx_seq_one_letter_code
_entity_poly.pdbx_strand_id
1 'polypeptide(L)'
;MLRFLLIAFLSSRIQATTRTDPLWHSFTPLPSTFTQSLMYSTLQTLQSVGSVIKFSGSNSSADYSGQTWYDPCFDRALTNGATYVMFWIVGDNAYCTVYLNNKVTGTSTTAPFAQKYLKRVETQKVRCE
;
A
#
# COMPACT_ATOMS: atom_id res chain seq x y z
N MET A 1 31.79 17.45 47.91
CA MET A 1 31.88 16.11 47.27
C MET A 1 30.59 15.86 46.51
N LEU A 2 30.65 15.96 45.18
CA LEU A 2 29.50 15.93 44.26
C LEU A 2 29.21 14.48 43.87
N ARG A 3 28.05 13.92 44.25
CA ARG A 3 27.63 12.56 43.85
C ARG A 3 26.80 12.63 42.56
N PHE A 4 27.38 12.17 41.46
CA PHE A 4 26.68 11.97 40.19
C PHE A 4 25.69 10.80 40.31
N LEU A 5 24.40 11.09 40.09
CA LEU A 5 23.36 10.08 39.87
C LEU A 5 23.24 9.84 38.36
N LEU A 6 23.76 8.70 37.89
CA LEU A 6 23.60 8.22 36.52
C LEU A 6 22.17 7.68 36.34
N ILE A 7 21.40 8.34 35.47
CA ILE A 7 20.10 7.86 35.01
C ILE A 7 20.35 6.82 33.92
N ALA A 8 20.16 5.54 34.24
CA ALA A 8 20.17 4.46 33.25
C ALA A 8 18.84 4.47 32.47
N PHE A 9 18.83 5.10 31.29
CA PHE A 9 17.77 4.89 30.31
C PHE A 9 17.90 3.49 29.72
N LEU A 10 17.20 2.53 30.34
CA LEU A 10 16.87 1.25 29.71
C LEU A 10 16.05 1.56 28.46
N SER A 11 16.72 1.58 27.32
CA SER A 11 16.12 1.72 26.00
C SER A 11 15.47 0.38 25.67
N SER A 12 14.24 0.20 26.15
CA SER A 12 13.36 -0.89 25.73
C SER A 12 13.18 -0.76 24.22
N ARG A 13 13.90 -1.59 23.45
CA ARG A 13 13.61 -1.76 22.03
C ARG A 13 12.20 -2.32 21.95
N ILE A 14 11.25 -1.48 21.55
CA ILE A 14 9.94 -1.95 21.09
C ILE A 14 10.25 -2.78 19.85
N GLN A 15 10.36 -4.10 20.00
CA GLN A 15 10.34 -5.01 18.88
C GLN A 15 8.95 -4.89 18.27
N ALA A 16 8.88 -4.21 17.13
CA ALA A 16 7.71 -4.24 16.28
C ALA A 16 7.40 -5.72 16.00
N THR A 17 6.22 -6.17 16.44
CA THR A 17 5.72 -7.51 16.15
C THR A 17 5.56 -7.61 14.64
N THR A 18 6.52 -8.22 13.95
CA THR A 18 6.40 -8.52 12.53
C THR A 18 5.25 -9.51 12.39
N ARG A 19 4.15 -9.07 11.77
CA ARG A 19 3.10 -9.95 11.26
C ARG A 19 3.79 -11.05 10.44
N THR A 20 3.70 -12.30 10.90
CA THR A 20 4.48 -13.42 10.35
C THR A 20 3.95 -13.90 9.00
N ASP A 21 2.68 -13.64 8.69
CA ASP A 21 2.07 -14.09 7.44
C ASP A 21 2.00 -12.96 6.41
N PRO A 22 2.60 -13.14 5.22
CA PRO A 22 2.66 -12.11 4.19
C PRO A 22 1.27 -11.83 3.65
N LEU A 23 0.85 -10.59 3.40
CA LEU A 23 -0.56 -10.29 3.10
C LEU A 23 -1.00 -10.55 1.66
N TRP A 24 -0.05 -10.67 0.73
CA TRP A 24 -0.31 -10.80 -0.70
C TRP A 24 -1.21 -11.99 -1.05
N HIS A 25 -1.20 -13.07 -0.27
CA HIS A 25 -2.04 -14.25 -0.52
C HIS A 25 -3.54 -13.95 -0.49
N SER A 26 -3.97 -12.87 0.19
CA SER A 26 -5.35 -12.41 0.26
C SER A 26 -5.76 -11.53 -0.93
N PHE A 27 -4.83 -11.22 -1.84
CA PHE A 27 -5.05 -10.38 -3.00
C PHE A 27 -4.66 -11.11 -4.29
N THR A 28 -5.28 -10.73 -5.39
CA THR A 28 -4.95 -11.25 -6.72
C THR A 28 -4.81 -10.10 -7.70
N PRO A 29 -3.82 -10.14 -8.62
CA PRO A 29 -3.80 -9.26 -9.77
C PRO A 29 -5.12 -9.34 -10.53
N LEU A 30 -5.58 -8.21 -11.06
CA LEU A 30 -6.69 -8.22 -12.00
C LEU A 30 -6.31 -9.00 -13.27
N PRO A 31 -7.27 -9.68 -13.92
CA PRO A 31 -7.04 -10.37 -15.18
C PRO A 31 -6.43 -9.44 -16.25
N SER A 32 -5.64 -10.00 -17.16
CA SER A 32 -4.99 -9.25 -18.24
C SER A 32 -5.96 -8.58 -19.23
N THR A 33 -7.24 -8.93 -19.20
CA THR A 33 -8.32 -8.25 -19.92
C THR A 33 -8.55 -6.83 -19.43
N PHE A 34 -8.17 -6.52 -18.18
CA PHE A 34 -8.20 -5.16 -17.64
C PHE A 34 -6.96 -4.39 -18.08
N THR A 35 -7.09 -3.68 -19.20
CA THR A 35 -6.00 -2.83 -19.71
C THR A 35 -5.66 -1.70 -18.73
N GLN A 36 -4.43 -1.19 -18.77
CA GLN A 36 -4.00 -0.03 -17.99
C GLN A 36 -4.94 1.18 -18.20
N SER A 37 -5.40 1.39 -19.44
CA SER A 37 -6.33 2.47 -19.79
C SER A 37 -7.68 2.30 -19.10
N LEU A 38 -8.26 1.10 -19.17
CA LEU A 38 -9.53 0.79 -18.53
C LEU A 38 -9.45 0.94 -17.01
N MET A 39 -8.34 0.51 -16.39
CA MET A 39 -8.16 0.67 -14.96
C MET A 39 -8.00 2.13 -14.54
N TYR A 40 -7.28 2.91 -15.34
CA TYR A 40 -7.09 4.33 -15.07
C TYR A 40 -8.38 5.14 -15.24
N SER A 41 -9.22 4.80 -16.23
CA SER A 41 -10.55 5.41 -16.35
C SER A 41 -11.47 5.00 -15.20
N THR A 42 -11.41 3.73 -14.79
CA THR A 42 -12.20 3.21 -13.65
C THR A 42 -11.83 3.90 -12.35
N LEU A 43 -10.57 4.28 -12.14
CA LEU A 43 -10.13 5.02 -10.94
C LEU A 43 -10.99 6.26 -10.68
N GLN A 44 -11.40 6.98 -11.73
CA GLN A 44 -12.22 8.19 -11.60
C GLN A 44 -13.60 7.91 -10.98
N THR A 45 -14.06 6.66 -11.00
CA THR A 45 -15.32 6.21 -10.42
C THR A 45 -15.15 5.57 -9.04
N LEU A 46 -13.93 5.47 -8.52
CA LEU A 46 -13.63 4.89 -7.21
C LEU A 46 -13.40 5.98 -6.17
N GLN A 47 -13.37 5.62 -4.89
CA GLN A 47 -12.98 6.51 -3.79
C GLN A 47 -11.61 6.12 -3.25
N SER A 48 -10.64 7.05 -3.26
CA SER A 48 -9.33 6.82 -2.62
C SER A 48 -9.43 6.78 -1.10
N VAL A 49 -8.67 5.90 -0.47
CA VAL A 49 -8.60 5.77 0.98
C VAL A 49 -7.18 6.00 1.48
N GLY A 50 -7.05 7.00 2.35
CA GLY A 50 -5.78 7.41 2.94
C GLY A 50 -4.84 8.09 1.94
N SER A 51 -3.62 8.34 2.38
CA SER A 51 -2.56 8.96 1.58
C SER A 51 -1.88 7.95 0.64
N VAL A 52 -1.15 8.44 -0.36
CA VAL A 52 -0.26 7.59 -1.16
C VAL A 52 0.85 7.03 -0.25
N ILE A 53 1.09 5.71 -0.29
CA ILE A 53 2.24 5.10 0.39
C ILE A 53 3.40 5.07 -0.61
N LYS A 54 4.57 5.58 -0.20
CA LYS A 54 5.79 5.61 -1.02
C LYS A 54 6.79 4.56 -0.52
N PHE A 55 7.39 3.85 -1.47
CA PHE A 55 8.52 2.96 -1.28
C PHE A 55 9.71 3.52 -2.08
N SER A 56 10.71 4.02 -1.37
CA SER A 56 11.84 4.71 -1.99
C SER A 56 12.83 3.69 -2.56
N GLY A 57 13.12 3.71 -3.86
CA GLY A 57 14.12 2.82 -4.44
C GLY A 57 15.54 3.04 -3.89
N SER A 58 15.78 4.22 -3.31
CA SER A 58 17.02 4.55 -2.60
C SER A 58 17.10 3.98 -1.17
N ASN A 59 16.05 3.33 -0.66
CA ASN A 59 16.05 2.76 0.68
C ASN A 59 16.79 1.41 0.67
N SER A 60 18.09 1.44 0.93
CA SER A 60 18.94 0.25 1.02
C SER A 60 18.61 -0.68 2.19
N SER A 61 17.83 -0.21 3.16
CA SER A 61 17.40 -1.02 4.32
C SER A 61 16.11 -1.80 4.06
N ALA A 62 15.42 -1.56 2.93
CA ALA A 62 14.21 -2.28 2.57
C ALA A 62 14.53 -3.48 1.67
N ASP A 63 13.94 -4.63 1.98
CA ASP A 63 13.99 -5.80 1.10
C ASP A 63 12.89 -5.72 0.03
N TYR A 64 13.20 -5.04 -1.08
CA TYR A 64 12.31 -4.98 -2.24
C TYR A 64 12.29 -6.26 -3.09
N SER A 65 13.16 -7.23 -2.78
CA SER A 65 13.15 -8.56 -3.40
C SER A 65 12.16 -9.51 -2.71
N GLY A 66 11.85 -9.25 -1.44
CA GLY A 66 10.86 -9.99 -0.66
C GLY A 66 9.41 -9.77 -1.13
N GLN A 67 8.51 -10.64 -0.71
CA GLN A 67 7.09 -10.55 -1.08
C GLN A 67 6.26 -9.67 -0.14
N THR A 68 6.87 -9.12 0.91
CA THR A 68 6.18 -8.43 2.02
C THR A 68 6.38 -6.91 2.00
N TRP A 69 7.26 -6.37 1.16
CA TRP A 69 7.54 -4.92 1.18
C TRP A 69 6.30 -4.06 0.87
N TYR A 70 5.30 -4.64 0.19
CA TYR A 70 4.03 -3.99 -0.14
C TYR A 70 2.88 -4.39 0.80
N ASP A 71 3.15 -5.15 1.87
CA ASP A 71 2.17 -5.46 2.92
C ASP A 71 1.50 -4.22 3.53
N PRO A 72 2.19 -3.06 3.71
CA PRO A 72 1.51 -1.85 4.19
C PRO A 72 0.33 -1.41 3.31
N CYS A 73 0.35 -1.71 2.02
CA CYS A 73 -0.74 -1.42 1.09
C CYS A 73 -1.94 -2.34 1.34
N PHE A 74 -1.67 -3.64 1.50
CA PHE A 74 -2.71 -4.63 1.77
C PHE A 74 -3.30 -4.48 3.15
N ASP A 75 -2.49 -4.17 4.15
CA ASP A 75 -2.95 -3.93 5.50
C ASP A 75 -3.92 -2.74 5.54
N ARG A 76 -3.59 -1.66 4.82
CA ARG A 76 -4.52 -0.54 4.63
C ARG A 76 -5.78 -0.94 3.92
N ALA A 77 -5.68 -1.74 2.85
CA ALA A 77 -6.85 -2.19 2.12
C ALA A 77 -7.79 -3.01 3.00
N LEU A 78 -7.27 -3.99 3.74
CA LEU A 78 -8.03 -4.80 4.69
C LEU A 78 -8.65 -3.97 5.81
N THR A 79 -7.88 -3.06 6.40
CA THR A 79 -8.33 -2.18 7.50
C THR A 79 -9.49 -1.29 7.08
N ASN A 80 -9.52 -0.88 5.81
CA ASN A 80 -10.55 0.04 5.30
C ASN A 80 -11.63 -0.64 4.46
N GLY A 81 -11.60 -1.98 4.33
CA GLY A 81 -12.54 -2.71 3.46
C GLY A 81 -12.44 -2.33 1.98
N ALA A 82 -11.26 -1.95 1.53
CA ALA A 82 -11.03 -1.48 0.17
C ALA A 82 -11.04 -2.61 -0.85
N THR A 83 -11.57 -2.32 -2.03
CA THR A 83 -11.71 -3.28 -3.13
C THR A 83 -10.41 -3.40 -3.93
N TYR A 84 -9.73 -2.28 -4.17
CA TYR A 84 -8.58 -2.23 -5.07
C TYR A 84 -7.34 -1.68 -4.38
N VAL A 85 -6.20 -2.30 -4.70
CA VAL A 85 -4.86 -1.77 -4.42
C VAL A 85 -4.18 -1.52 -5.76
N MET A 86 -3.80 -0.27 -6.02
CA MET A 86 -3.11 0.11 -7.25
C MET A 86 -1.67 0.49 -6.95
N PHE A 87 -0.76 -0.03 -7.77
CA PHE A 87 0.67 0.20 -7.68
C PHE A 87 1.17 1.04 -8.86
N TRP A 88 2.02 2.00 -8.53
CA TRP A 88 2.58 2.95 -9.45
C TRP A 88 4.10 2.90 -9.37
N ILE A 89 4.77 3.13 -10.50
CA ILE A 89 6.23 3.32 -10.54
C ILE A 89 6.50 4.68 -11.15
N VAL A 90 7.14 5.57 -10.39
CA VAL A 90 7.50 6.93 -10.83
C VAL A 90 8.97 7.18 -10.51
N GLY A 91 9.79 7.26 -11.57
CA GLY A 91 11.25 7.23 -11.42
C GLY A 91 11.67 5.93 -10.72
N ASP A 92 12.54 6.04 -9.72
CA ASP A 92 13.05 4.90 -8.95
C ASP A 92 12.15 4.52 -7.76
N ASN A 93 10.97 5.14 -7.62
CA ASN A 93 10.10 4.90 -6.48
C ASN A 93 8.86 4.10 -6.90
N ALA A 94 8.49 3.15 -6.04
CA ALA A 94 7.19 2.51 -6.11
C ALA A 94 6.21 3.21 -5.17
N TYR A 95 4.94 3.22 -5.54
CA TYR A 95 3.87 3.81 -4.74
C TYR A 95 2.67 2.90 -4.74
N CYS A 96 1.85 2.98 -3.70
CA CYS A 96 0.53 2.37 -3.72
C CYS A 96 -0.57 3.30 -3.20
N THR A 97 -1.76 3.04 -3.71
CA THR A 97 -3.01 3.68 -3.32
C THR A 97 -4.10 2.64 -3.21
N VAL A 98 -5.05 2.90 -2.33
CA VAL A 98 -6.11 1.98 -1.96
C VAL A 98 -7.45 2.63 -2.32
N TYR A 99 -8.38 1.86 -2.91
CA TYR A 99 -9.66 2.40 -3.37
C TYR A 99 -10.86 1.53 -3.00
N LEU A 100 -11.96 2.18 -2.66
CA LEU A 100 -13.29 1.58 -2.45
C LEU A 100 -14.10 1.64 -3.76
N ASN A 101 -14.92 0.61 -4.01
CA ASN A 101 -15.86 0.60 -5.14
C ASN A 101 -17.06 1.57 -4.96
N ASN A 102 -17.28 2.04 -3.73
CA ASN A 102 -18.40 2.90 -3.39
C ASN A 102 -17.94 4.36 -3.39
N LYS A 103 -18.09 5.05 -4.52
CA LYS A 103 -17.88 6.49 -4.60
C LYS A 103 -19.00 7.20 -3.86
N VAL A 104 -18.69 7.99 -2.84
CA VAL A 104 -19.65 8.96 -2.30
C VAL A 104 -20.02 9.93 -3.42
N THR A 105 -21.31 10.17 -3.63
CA THR A 105 -21.81 11.04 -4.70
C THR A 105 -21.14 12.42 -4.61
N GLY A 106 -20.51 12.88 -5.70
CA GLY A 106 -19.86 14.19 -5.76
C GLY A 106 -18.34 14.23 -5.47
N THR A 107 -17.71 13.16 -4.97
CA THR A 107 -16.26 13.14 -4.77
C THR A 107 -15.54 12.54 -5.98
N SER A 108 -14.97 13.35 -6.87
CA SER A 108 -14.08 12.85 -7.91
C SER A 108 -12.72 12.47 -7.30
N THR A 109 -12.27 11.24 -7.52
CA THR A 109 -10.91 10.85 -7.13
C THR A 109 -9.95 11.22 -8.25
N THR A 110 -9.10 12.21 -7.99
CA THR A 110 -7.97 12.52 -8.87
C THR A 110 -6.90 11.46 -8.68
N ALA A 111 -6.49 10.80 -9.77
CA ALA A 111 -5.38 9.87 -9.73
C ALA A 111 -4.11 10.60 -9.25
N PRO A 112 -3.31 10.01 -8.34
CA PRO A 112 -2.11 10.65 -7.82
C PRO A 112 -1.00 10.81 -8.87
N PHE A 113 -1.03 9.98 -9.93
CA PHE A 113 -0.02 9.92 -10.98
C PHE A 113 -0.67 9.70 -12.35
N ALA A 114 0.01 10.09 -13.42
CA ALA A 114 -0.44 9.85 -14.78
C ALA A 114 -0.53 8.35 -15.11
N GLN A 115 -1.44 7.99 -16.04
CA GLN A 115 -1.72 6.61 -16.46
C GLN A 115 -0.47 5.79 -16.76
N LYS A 116 0.52 6.37 -17.45
CA LYS A 116 1.78 5.68 -17.84
C LYS A 116 2.54 5.07 -16.66
N TYR A 117 2.31 5.56 -15.45
CA TYR A 117 2.94 5.10 -14.23
C TYR A 117 2.18 3.98 -13.51
N LEU A 118 0.93 3.68 -13.89
CA LEU A 118 0.16 2.58 -13.33
C LEU A 118 0.76 1.24 -13.78
N LYS A 119 1.16 0.37 -12.86
CA LYS A 119 1.84 -0.89 -13.21
C LYS A 119 1.08 -2.14 -12.84
N ARG A 120 0.34 -2.11 -11.74
CA ARG A 120 -0.38 -3.28 -11.22
C ARG A 120 -1.61 -2.81 -10.48
N VAL A 121 -2.70 -3.54 -10.65
CA VAL A 121 -3.88 -3.43 -9.80
C VAL A 121 -4.19 -4.80 -9.24
N GLU A 122 -4.47 -4.84 -7.96
CA GLU A 122 -4.88 -6.03 -7.24
C GLU A 122 -6.23 -5.81 -6.58
N THR A 123 -7.01 -6.88 -6.52
CA THR A 123 -8.27 -6.93 -5.78
C THR A 123 -8.15 -7.93 -4.65
N GLN A 124 -8.88 -7.71 -3.57
CA GLN A 124 -9.03 -8.74 -2.54
C GLN A 124 -9.64 -10.00 -3.19
N LYS A 125 -9.09 -11.17 -2.88
CA LYS A 125 -9.69 -12.44 -3.31
C LYS A 125 -11.05 -12.58 -2.63
N VAL A 126 -12.05 -12.98 -3.40
CA VAL A 126 -13.30 -13.48 -2.82
C VAL A 126 -12.94 -14.73 -2.02
N ARG A 127 -13.20 -14.73 -0.70
CA ARG A 127 -12.98 -15.90 0.14
C ARG A 127 -14.12 -16.89 -0.12
N CYS A 128 -13.85 -17.87 -0.98
CA CYS A 128 -14.72 -19.00 -1.33
C CYS A 128 -16.09 -18.61 -1.93
N GLU A 129 -16.34 -19.09 -3.14
CA GLU A 129 -17.70 -19.45 -3.59
C GLU A 129 -17.95 -20.92 -3.25
#